data_AF-A0AAU2MUE1-F1
#
_entry.id   AF-A0AAU2MUE1-F1
#
_cell.length_a   1.000
_cell.length_b   1.000
_cell.length_c   1.000
_cell.angle_alpha   90.00
_cell.angle_beta   90.00
_cell.angle_gamma   90.00
#
_symmetry.space_group_name_H-M   'P 1'
#
loop_
_entity.id
_entity.type
_entity.pdbx_description
1 polymer ?
#
loop_
_entity_poly.entity_id
_entity_poly.type
_entity_poly.pdbx_seq_one_letter_code
_entity_poly.pdbx_strand_id
1 'polypeptide(L)'
;MSEKARRLFDALDLDQDGTLTRAEVIGALRSKGPTLAAQGAIPFWGVGDTHESSALFDAADQNGDRVLTYEEFAAVVDRRFGW
;
A
#
# COMPACT_ATOMS: atom_id res chain seq x y z
N MET A 1 7.52 1.90 -15.11
CA MET A 1 7.04 2.52 -13.85
C MET A 1 5.53 2.47 -13.86
N SER A 2 4.94 1.54 -13.12
CA SER A 2 3.54 1.17 -13.30
C SER A 2 2.61 2.23 -12.69
N GLU A 3 1.86 2.94 -13.54
CA GLU A 3 0.83 3.93 -13.15
C GLU A 3 -0.14 3.41 -12.08
N LYS A 4 -0.40 2.09 -12.08
CA LYS A 4 -1.24 1.43 -11.09
C LYS A 4 -0.67 1.52 -9.67
N ALA A 5 0.65 1.32 -9.52
CA ALA A 5 1.32 1.47 -8.23
C ALA A 5 1.27 2.91 -7.75
N ARG A 6 1.43 3.88 -8.67
CA ARG A 6 1.32 5.30 -8.33
C ARG A 6 -0.07 5.69 -7.85
N ARG A 7 -1.12 5.29 -8.58
CA ARG A 7 -2.51 5.56 -8.18
C ARG A 7 -2.88 4.95 -6.84
N LEU A 8 -2.33 3.78 -6.54
CA LEU A 8 -2.51 3.14 -5.24
C LEU A 8 -1.78 3.85 -4.12
N PHE A 9 -0.52 4.18 -4.38
CA PHE A 9 0.30 4.92 -3.45
C PHE A 9 -0.40 6.23 -3.08
N ASP A 10 -0.80 7.03 -4.08
CA ASP A 10 -1.53 8.29 -3.89
C ASP A 10 -2.90 8.09 -3.21
N ALA A 11 -3.51 6.90 -3.31
CA ALA A 11 -4.78 6.62 -2.64
C ALA A 11 -4.61 6.29 -1.15
N LEU A 12 -3.49 5.68 -0.79
CA LEU A 12 -3.11 5.30 0.56
C LEU A 12 -2.43 6.45 1.32
N ASP A 13 -1.70 7.29 0.59
CA ASP A 13 -1.02 8.49 1.08
C ASP A 13 -2.08 9.56 1.37
N LEU A 14 -2.33 9.80 2.66
CA LEU A 14 -3.42 10.67 3.10
C LEU A 14 -2.94 12.11 3.26
N ASP A 15 -1.69 12.30 3.66
CA ASP A 15 -1.08 13.62 3.84
C ASP A 15 -0.28 14.09 2.61
N GLN A 16 -0.13 13.23 1.59
CA GLN A 16 0.57 13.49 0.35
C GLN A 16 2.05 13.84 0.55
N ASP A 17 2.67 13.26 1.59
CA ASP A 17 4.08 13.50 1.91
C ASP A 17 5.05 12.68 1.04
N GLY A 18 4.53 11.73 0.24
CA GLY A 18 5.32 10.88 -0.65
C GLY A 18 5.89 9.64 0.03
N THR A 19 5.45 9.35 1.26
CA THR A 19 5.70 8.13 2.02
C THR A 19 4.38 7.55 2.51
N LEU A 20 4.37 6.25 2.84
CA LEU A 20 3.22 5.61 3.44
C LEU A 20 3.59 5.15 4.83
N THR A 21 2.98 5.75 5.84
CA THR A 21 3.12 5.26 7.20
C THR A 21 2.14 4.13 7.48
N ARG A 22 2.47 3.27 8.44
CA ARG A 22 1.60 2.19 8.90
C ARG A 22 0.21 2.71 9.32
N ALA A 23 0.15 3.89 9.93
CA ALA A 23 -1.10 4.51 10.36
C ALA A 23 -1.97 4.89 9.16
N GLU A 24 -1.37 5.47 8.12
CA GLU A 24 -2.07 5.84 6.89
C GLU A 24 -2.52 4.64 6.11
N VAL A 25 -1.67 3.61 5.96
CA VAL A 25 -2.06 2.36 5.30
C VAL A 25 -3.26 1.75 6.01
N ILE A 26 -3.23 1.62 7.34
CA ILE A 26 -4.36 1.06 8.10
C ILE A 26 -5.61 1.96 8.00
N GLY A 27 -5.45 3.28 8.12
CA GLY A 27 -6.54 4.24 8.04
C GLY A 27 -7.19 4.28 6.66
N ALA A 28 -6.38 4.31 5.61
CA ALA A 28 -6.81 4.31 4.22
C ALA A 28 -7.38 2.95 3.81
N LEU A 29 -6.85 1.82 4.26
CA LEU A 29 -7.46 0.51 4.01
C LEU A 29 -8.80 0.36 4.74
N ARG A 30 -8.93 0.87 5.96
CA ARG A 30 -10.21 0.87 6.68
C ARG A 30 -11.25 1.77 5.99
N SER A 31 -10.84 2.95 5.51
CA SER A 31 -11.76 3.93 4.94
C SER A 31 -12.02 3.74 3.45
N LYS A 32 -10.99 3.39 2.67
CA LYS A 32 -10.99 3.27 1.21
C LYS A 32 -10.77 1.84 0.73
N GLY A 33 -10.42 0.88 1.58
CA GLY A 33 -10.20 -0.52 1.21
C GLY A 33 -11.33 -1.14 0.38
N PRO A 34 -12.62 -0.98 0.75
CA PRO A 34 -13.72 -1.49 -0.06
C PRO A 34 -13.78 -0.86 -1.44
N THR A 35 -13.49 0.44 -1.55
CA THR A 35 -13.50 1.20 -2.80
C THR A 35 -12.32 0.84 -3.69
N LEU A 36 -11.11 0.76 -3.13
CA LEU A 36 -9.90 0.42 -3.86
C LEU A 36 -9.91 -1.03 -4.32
N ALA A 37 -10.53 -1.93 -3.55
CA ALA A 37 -10.76 -3.31 -3.96
C ALA A 37 -11.83 -3.44 -5.05
N ALA A 38 -12.93 -2.70 -4.92
CA ALA A 38 -13.95 -2.63 -5.96
C ALA A 38 -13.41 -2.05 -7.27
N GLN A 39 -12.42 -1.14 -7.19
CA GLN A 39 -11.72 -0.58 -8.34
C GLN A 39 -10.63 -1.51 -8.91
N GLY A 40 -10.38 -2.67 -8.29
CA GLY A 40 -9.30 -3.58 -8.67
C GLY A 40 -7.90 -2.95 -8.52
N ALA A 41 -7.80 -1.85 -7.77
CA ALA A 41 -6.55 -1.18 -7.51
C ALA A 41 -5.74 -1.99 -6.50
N ILE A 42 -6.35 -2.39 -5.38
CA ILE A 42 -5.75 -3.34 -4.43
C ILE A 42 -6.36 -4.73 -4.59
N PRO A 43 -5.56 -5.79 -4.49
CA PRO A 43 -6.08 -7.15 -4.37
C PRO A 43 -6.71 -7.37 -2.99
N PHE A 44 -7.50 -8.44 -2.86
CA PHE A 44 -8.34 -8.75 -1.70
C PHE A 44 -7.62 -8.71 -0.33
N TRP A 45 -6.30 -8.92 -0.29
CA TRP A 45 -5.50 -8.82 0.95
C TRP A 45 -5.36 -7.38 1.49
N GLY A 46 -5.50 -6.35 0.65
CA GLY A 46 -5.59 -4.95 1.09
C GLY A 46 -6.92 -4.64 1.79
N VAL A 47 -7.89 -5.56 1.70
CA VAL A 47 -9.19 -5.47 2.40
C VAL A 47 -9.19 -6.29 3.69
N GLY A 48 -8.02 -6.81 4.07
CA GLY A 48 -7.83 -7.66 5.25
C GLY A 48 -7.64 -6.88 6.55
N ASP A 49 -7.85 -7.61 7.64
CA ASP A 49 -7.63 -7.17 9.02
C ASP A 49 -6.22 -6.58 9.23
N THR A 50 -6.05 -5.74 10.24
CA THR A 50 -4.82 -4.95 10.50
C THR A 50 -3.54 -5.81 10.54
N HIS A 51 -3.66 -7.10 10.87
CA HIS A 51 -2.56 -8.06 10.87
C HIS A 51 -2.02 -8.42 9.47
N GLU A 52 -2.87 -8.52 8.46
CA GLU A 52 -2.44 -8.87 7.09
C GLU A 52 -1.74 -7.66 6.44
N SER A 53 -2.28 -6.46 6.66
CA SER A 53 -1.67 -5.20 6.22
C SER A 53 -0.31 -4.99 6.88
N SER A 54 -0.19 -5.38 8.15
CA SER A 54 1.06 -5.36 8.92
C SER A 54 2.15 -6.20 8.26
N ALA A 55 1.87 -7.48 8.01
CA ALA A 55 2.86 -8.41 7.47
C ALA A 55 3.35 -7.99 6.08
N LEU A 56 2.49 -7.39 5.26
CA LEU A 56 2.91 -6.87 3.96
C LEU A 56 3.68 -5.56 4.09
N PHE A 57 3.30 -4.69 5.01
CA PHE A 57 4.06 -3.48 5.30
C PHE A 57 5.49 -3.85 5.75
N ASP A 58 5.61 -4.78 6.71
CA ASP A 58 6.89 -5.32 7.17
C ASP A 58 7.68 -6.03 6.05
N ALA A 59 7.01 -6.63 5.06
CA ALA A 59 7.67 -7.23 3.90
C ALA A 59 8.12 -6.20 2.84
N ALA A 60 7.46 -5.05 2.77
CA ALA A 60 7.79 -3.96 1.87
C ALA A 60 8.83 -3.01 2.47
N ASP A 61 8.84 -2.88 3.79
CA ASP A 61 9.79 -2.09 4.57
C ASP A 61 11.13 -2.83 4.62
N GLN A 62 11.95 -2.62 3.59
CA GLN A 62 13.26 -3.28 3.49
C GLN A 62 14.32 -2.63 4.37
N ASN A 63 14.15 -1.35 4.68
CA ASN A 63 15.11 -0.56 5.44
C ASN A 63 14.80 -0.57 6.96
N GLY A 64 13.59 -0.99 7.36
CA GLY A 64 13.13 -1.11 8.74
C GLY A 64 12.76 0.23 9.38
N ASP A 65 12.52 1.28 8.61
CA ASP A 65 12.22 2.64 9.09
C ASP A 65 10.73 2.85 9.40
N ARG A 66 9.89 1.84 9.15
CA ARG A 66 8.44 1.85 9.34
C ARG A 66 7.69 2.85 8.47
N VAL A 67 8.29 3.31 7.38
CA VAL A 67 7.64 4.07 6.31
C VAL A 67 7.91 3.37 4.97
N LEU A 68 6.95 3.41 4.06
CA LEU A 68 7.15 2.88 2.72
C LEU A 68 7.29 4.04 1.76
N THR A 69 8.47 4.16 1.17
CA THR A 69 8.66 5.06 0.04
C THR A 69 7.93 4.53 -1.19
N TYR A 70 7.68 5.42 -2.15
CA TYR A 70 7.11 5.01 -3.44
C TYR A 70 7.93 3.90 -4.13
N GLU A 71 9.25 3.93 -4.00
CA GLU A 71 10.15 2.93 -4.61
C GLU A 71 10.02 1.57 -3.94
N GLU A 72 10.01 1.51 -2.61
CA GLU A 72 9.82 0.28 -1.84
C GLU A 72 8.45 -0.33 -2.08
N PHE A 73 7.41 0.51 -2.05
CA PHE A 73 6.06 0.09 -2.38
C PHE A 73 6.02 -0.47 -3.80
N ALA A 74 6.43 0.31 -4.81
CA ALA A 74 6.44 -0.07 -6.22
C ALA A 74 7.19 -1.39 -6.44
N ALA A 75 8.37 -1.56 -5.86
CA ALA A 75 9.17 -2.78 -5.98
C ALA A 75 8.42 -4.01 -5.44
N VAL A 76 7.68 -3.88 -4.34
CA VAL A 76 6.89 -4.99 -3.80
C VAL A 76 5.64 -5.28 -4.62
N VAL A 77 4.87 -4.26 -5.03
CA VAL A 77 3.69 -4.49 -5.89
C VAL A 77 4.10 -5.07 -7.25
N ASP A 78 5.19 -4.56 -7.83
CA ASP A 78 5.75 -5.06 -9.09
C ASP A 78 6.18 -6.53 -8.96
N ARG A 79 6.95 -6.86 -7.93
CA ARG A 79 7.41 -8.24 -7.67
C ARG A 79 6.26 -9.20 -7.36
N ARG A 80 5.22 -8.74 -6.66
CA ARG A 80 4.12 -9.59 -6.18
C ARG A 80 3.00 -9.75 -7.20
N PHE A 81 2.72 -8.72 -8.01
CA PHE A 81 1.60 -8.70 -8.97
C PHE A 81 2.03 -8.67 -10.43
N GLY A 82 3.33 -8.50 -10.72
CA GLY A 82 3.88 -8.53 -12.07
C GLY A 82 3.28 -7.44 -12.97
N TRP A 83 3.31 -6.20 -12.51
CA TRP A 83 2.87 -5.04 -13.30
C TRP A 83 3.91 -4.54 -14.29
#